data_AF-A0A2E7R201-F1
#
_entry.id   AF-A0A2E7R201-F1
#
_cell.length_a   1.000
_cell.length_b   1.000
_cell.length_c   1.000
_cell.angle_alpha   90.00
_cell.angle_beta   90.00
_cell.angle_gamma   90.00
#
_symmetry.space_group_name_H-M   'P 1'
#
loop_
_entity.id
_entity.type
_entity.pdbx_description
1 polymer ?
#
loop_
_entity_poly.entity_id
_entity_poly.type
_entity_poly.pdbx_seq_one_letter_code
_entity_poly.pdbx_strand_id
1 'polypeptide(L)'
;MKQLVSLLIGLLIFLGTISCSSESEIVSTRVIAVNSAETESTTTAGTPATTVSETVTNTTPVVNASDDSSTTASSSSTPVTPENTSNANGSMGTMSITRCADIEIDLAFIQGPEGSKQDRCASRLSDLVFDFTSYQGTPDSIYADVYDAILGASEAFPIPDGATSQTIHLYVSIWHRETTNHLAVVKHRCGYIDSSSSGECERNLLTPMATQGQGMGVLSRDSALFEIVWPTLDDHEFAPTSHWIPASHEWIHVYQNAHVLNHEGPIPSFNEIDLKGPVWLYEGTADYLAALISDQFIPGNFASELEGWVRDAHQAFNEHDVPADDILLSCESPSDQVESEILGDSWQCPIGRVAVAYLQHLSGSTSVEPFRLFNQELKDHGWLIAFERNFGRSYAQFQLEFAEFLEMQLDIKLAFIGQPSID
;
A
#
# COMPACT_ATOMS: atom_id res chain seq x y z
N MET A 1 1.66 -43.04 14.95
CA MET A 1 0.64 -42.41 14.09
C MET A 1 0.70 -40.91 14.35
N LYS A 2 1.34 -40.18 13.43
CA LYS A 2 1.51 -38.73 13.44
C LYS A 2 0.28 -38.13 12.75
N GLN A 3 -0.42 -37.19 13.39
CA GLN A 3 -1.34 -36.30 12.69
C GLN A 3 -0.72 -34.91 12.70
N LEU A 4 -0.30 -34.47 11.52
CA LEU A 4 -0.10 -33.06 11.18
C LEU A 4 -1.47 -32.38 11.26
N VAL A 5 -1.58 -31.33 12.05
CA VAL A 5 -2.69 -30.38 12.01
C VAL A 5 -2.10 -29.10 11.42
N SER A 6 -2.50 -28.79 10.19
CA SER A 6 -2.13 -27.57 9.47
C SER A 6 -2.57 -26.33 10.25
N LEU A 7 -1.60 -25.51 10.63
CA LEU A 7 -1.81 -24.15 11.10
C LEU A 7 -1.98 -23.27 9.85
N LEU A 8 -3.21 -23.14 9.34
CA LEU A 8 -3.57 -22.17 8.31
C LEU A 8 -4.30 -21.03 9.02
N ILE A 9 -3.54 -20.05 9.49
CA ILE A 9 -4.07 -18.78 9.98
C ILE A 9 -3.57 -17.73 9.01
N GLY A 10 -4.50 -17.17 8.22
CA GLY A 10 -4.28 -15.93 7.50
C GLY A 10 -3.89 -14.87 8.51
N LEU A 11 -2.60 -14.58 8.56
CA LEU A 11 -2.03 -13.51 9.34
C LEU A 11 -2.53 -12.20 8.71
N LEU A 12 -3.62 -11.67 9.26
CA LEU A 12 -4.01 -10.27 9.10
C LEU A 12 -2.90 -9.44 9.76
N ILE A 13 -1.83 -9.19 9.01
CA ILE A 13 -0.82 -8.21 9.39
C ILE A 13 -1.45 -6.84 9.19
N PHE A 14 -1.26 -6.00 10.20
CA PHE A 14 -1.65 -4.60 10.24
C PHE A 14 -1.10 -3.87 9.02
N LEU A 15 -1.97 -3.16 8.29
CA LEU A 15 -1.54 -2.10 7.38
C LEU A 15 -1.95 -0.79 8.05
N GLY A 16 -1.03 -0.26 8.84
CA GLY A 16 -1.10 1.12 9.30
C GLY A 16 -0.38 1.99 8.28
N THR A 17 -1.11 2.64 7.37
CA THR A 17 -0.54 3.77 6.63
C THR A 17 -0.24 4.88 7.64
N ILE A 18 0.99 4.94 8.15
CA ILE A 18 1.44 6.03 9.00
C ILE A 18 1.66 7.25 8.11
N SER A 19 0.70 8.16 8.13
CA SER A 19 0.97 9.58 7.89
C SER A 19 1.81 10.08 9.06
N CYS A 20 3.02 10.57 8.77
CA CYS A 20 3.96 11.10 9.74
C CYS A 20 3.30 12.15 10.67
N SER A 21 3.15 11.80 11.95
CA SER A 21 2.93 12.77 13.02
C SER A 21 3.41 12.16 14.34
N SER A 22 4.34 12.87 14.97
CA SER A 22 5.07 12.49 16.17
C SER A 22 4.17 12.26 17.39
N GLU A 23 4.57 11.26 18.19
CA GLU A 23 4.09 10.90 19.53
C GLU A 23 3.00 9.80 19.59
N SER A 24 3.41 8.55 19.81
CA SER A 24 2.56 7.56 20.45
C SER A 24 3.32 6.75 21.51
N GLU A 25 2.73 6.70 22.71
CA GLU A 25 3.20 5.91 23.84
C GLU A 25 3.04 4.40 23.54
N ILE A 26 4.15 3.67 23.55
CA ILE A 26 4.18 2.23 23.28
C ILE A 26 3.70 1.45 24.52
N VAL A 27 2.52 0.84 24.44
CA VAL A 27 2.11 -0.24 25.37
C VAL A 27 2.59 -1.58 24.80
N SER A 28 3.80 -1.99 25.20
CA SER A 28 4.41 -3.27 24.81
C SER A 28 3.75 -4.44 25.55
N THR A 29 3.07 -5.33 24.82
CA THR A 29 2.63 -6.62 25.38
C THR A 29 3.67 -7.69 25.05
N ARG A 30 4.48 -8.01 26.05
CA ARG A 30 5.62 -8.95 25.97
C ARG A 30 5.13 -10.40 25.79
N VAL A 31 5.41 -11.02 24.64
CA VAL A 31 5.18 -12.46 24.44
C VAL A 31 6.32 -13.24 25.13
N ILE A 32 5.97 -14.04 26.13
CA ILE A 32 6.89 -14.93 26.85
C ILE A 32 7.10 -16.17 25.98
N ALA A 33 8.31 -16.35 25.46
CA ALA A 33 8.72 -17.59 24.82
C ALA A 33 8.84 -18.71 25.86
N VAL A 34 8.00 -19.74 25.73
CA VAL A 34 8.11 -20.98 26.51
C VAL A 34 9.10 -21.89 25.78
N ASN A 35 10.36 -21.88 26.24
CA ASN A 35 11.37 -22.82 25.77
C ASN A 35 11.02 -24.23 26.24
N SER A 36 10.74 -25.12 25.28
CA SER A 36 10.73 -26.56 25.51
C SER A 36 12.18 -27.04 25.52
N ALA A 37 12.60 -27.55 26.68
CA ALA A 37 13.94 -28.05 26.94
C ALA A 37 14.18 -29.42 26.24
N GLU A 38 15.30 -29.54 25.54
CA GLU A 38 16.00 -30.81 25.35
C GLU A 38 17.32 -30.79 26.12
N THR A 39 17.33 -31.56 27.21
CA THR A 39 18.47 -32.27 27.82
C THR A 39 19.22 -33.05 26.71
N GLU A 40 20.53 -33.21 26.57
CA GLU A 40 21.69 -33.33 27.47
C GLU A 40 22.91 -33.37 26.50
N SER A 41 24.09 -32.76 26.69
CA SER A 41 25.20 -33.27 27.53
C SER A 41 26.54 -32.57 27.15
N THR A 42 27.27 -32.07 28.18
CA THR A 42 28.76 -31.92 28.33
C THR A 42 29.56 -31.04 27.33
N THR A 43 30.52 -30.15 27.69
CA THR A 43 31.31 -29.90 28.92
C THR A 43 32.17 -28.63 28.74
N THR A 44 32.38 -27.84 29.82
CA THR A 44 33.54 -26.97 30.19
C THR A 44 34.04 -25.88 29.22
N ALA A 45 34.53 -24.70 29.60
CA ALA A 45 34.67 -23.92 30.83
C ALA A 45 35.27 -22.55 30.42
N GLY A 46 35.04 -21.47 31.19
CA GLY A 46 35.95 -20.30 31.21
C GLY A 46 35.29 -18.94 30.96
N THR A 47 35.10 -18.20 32.05
CA THR A 47 34.96 -16.73 32.13
C THR A 47 36.20 -16.21 32.91
N PRO A 48 36.39 -14.91 33.23
CA PRO A 48 36.08 -13.62 32.57
C PRO A 48 37.32 -12.69 32.49
N ALA A 49 37.19 -11.50 31.88
CA ALA A 49 37.59 -10.19 32.47
C ALA A 49 37.35 -9.04 31.47
N THR A 50 36.55 -8.00 31.79
CA THR A 50 36.93 -6.67 32.35
C THR A 50 37.79 -5.85 31.35
N THR A 51 37.57 -4.56 31.01
CA THR A 51 37.40 -3.35 31.84
C THR A 51 37.29 -2.11 30.91
N VAL A 52 36.49 -1.10 31.30
CA VAL A 52 36.76 0.38 31.29
C VAL A 52 37.05 1.06 29.93
N SER A 53 36.18 1.93 29.39
CA SER A 53 35.82 3.31 29.79
C SER A 53 36.97 4.31 29.69
N GLU A 54 36.90 5.29 28.77
CA GLU A 54 37.26 6.69 29.07
C GLU A 54 36.90 7.67 27.94
N THR A 55 36.38 8.79 28.41
CA THR A 55 35.89 10.00 27.75
C THR A 55 37.05 10.92 27.34
N VAL A 56 36.97 11.60 26.19
CA VAL A 56 37.67 12.90 26.00
C VAL A 56 36.84 13.85 25.14
N THR A 57 36.45 14.95 25.77
CA THR A 57 35.97 16.24 25.22
C THR A 57 37.08 17.03 24.53
N ASN A 58 36.81 17.77 23.44
CA ASN A 58 36.82 19.24 23.43
C ASN A 58 36.76 19.92 22.04
N THR A 59 35.94 20.99 22.03
CA THR A 59 36.11 22.32 21.42
C THR A 59 36.06 22.52 19.89
N THR A 60 35.00 23.21 19.49
CA THR A 60 34.89 24.08 18.31
C THR A 60 35.07 25.54 18.75
N PRO A 61 35.69 26.42 17.93
CA PRO A 61 35.50 27.86 18.03
C PRO A 61 34.56 28.37 16.94
N VAL A 62 33.62 29.22 17.35
CA VAL A 62 32.77 30.08 16.53
C VAL A 62 33.58 31.31 16.10
N VAL A 63 33.49 31.69 14.83
CA VAL A 63 33.72 33.07 14.37
C VAL A 63 32.55 33.48 13.48
N ASN A 64 32.08 34.69 13.76
CA ASN A 64 30.89 35.34 13.23
C ASN A 64 31.30 36.49 12.29
N ALA A 65 30.31 36.99 11.54
CA ALA A 65 30.25 38.28 10.83
C ALA A 65 30.91 38.35 9.43
N SER A 66 30.44 39.14 8.46
CA SER A 66 29.21 39.91 8.17
C SER A 66 29.49 40.66 6.85
N ASP A 67 28.44 41.25 6.26
CA ASP A 67 28.44 42.45 5.38
C ASP A 67 28.81 42.27 3.89
N ASP A 68 28.25 42.99 2.91
CA ASP A 68 27.11 43.93 2.78
C ASP A 68 27.08 44.40 1.30
N SER A 69 25.97 45.06 0.90
CA SER A 69 25.84 46.05 -0.21
C SER A 69 25.84 45.55 -1.67
N SER A 70 24.70 45.57 -2.38
CA SER A 70 23.97 46.69 -3.03
C SER A 70 24.56 47.21 -4.35
N THR A 71 23.77 47.16 -5.44
CA THR A 71 23.30 48.34 -6.20
C THR A 71 22.47 47.96 -7.44
N THR A 72 21.39 48.74 -7.61
CA THR A 72 20.44 48.85 -8.73
C THR A 72 21.05 49.33 -10.06
N ALA A 73 20.52 48.84 -11.18
CA ALA A 73 20.31 49.64 -12.39
C ALA A 73 19.15 49.10 -13.25
N SER A 74 18.24 50.01 -13.58
CA SER A 74 17.07 49.83 -14.44
C SER A 74 17.45 50.03 -15.90
N SER A 75 16.95 49.20 -16.81
CA SER A 75 16.72 49.60 -18.20
C SER A 75 15.61 48.77 -18.85
N SER A 76 14.65 49.53 -19.37
CA SER A 76 13.48 49.12 -20.13
C SER A 76 13.85 48.55 -21.50
N SER A 77 13.30 47.41 -21.87
CA SER A 77 13.07 47.06 -23.27
C SER A 77 11.77 46.26 -23.42
N THR A 78 10.91 46.80 -24.28
CA THR A 78 9.57 46.29 -24.62
C THR A 78 9.70 45.03 -25.48
N PRO A 79 9.04 43.91 -25.14
CA PRO A 79 9.04 42.74 -26.01
C PRO A 79 7.90 42.81 -27.02
N VAL A 80 8.27 42.45 -28.24
CA VAL A 80 7.44 42.27 -29.43
C VAL A 80 6.56 41.04 -29.26
N THR A 81 5.25 41.18 -29.53
CA THR A 81 4.28 40.08 -29.65
C THR A 81 4.53 39.32 -30.96
N PRO A 82 4.53 37.98 -30.91
CA PRO A 82 3.88 37.23 -31.99
C PRO A 82 2.95 36.11 -31.49
N GLU A 83 1.76 36.12 -32.08
CA GLU A 83 0.95 34.97 -32.50
C GLU A 83 0.71 33.80 -31.53
N ASN A 84 -0.48 33.88 -30.93
CA ASN A 84 -1.37 32.77 -30.58
C ASN A 84 -1.19 31.54 -31.48
N THR A 85 -0.57 30.50 -30.92
CA THR A 85 -0.94 29.12 -31.19
C THR A 85 -1.29 28.49 -29.85
N SER A 86 -2.59 28.26 -29.67
CA SER A 86 -3.20 27.60 -28.52
C SER A 86 -2.59 26.21 -28.35
N ASN A 87 -1.67 26.05 -27.39
CA ASN A 87 -1.29 24.75 -26.91
C ASN A 87 -2.48 24.10 -26.19
N ALA A 88 -2.71 22.85 -26.56
CA ALA A 88 -3.81 22.03 -26.11
C ALA A 88 -3.85 21.94 -24.59
N ASN A 89 -4.80 22.66 -24.00
CA ASN A 89 -5.41 22.27 -22.74
C ASN A 89 -6.19 20.99 -23.04
N GLY A 90 -5.52 19.84 -22.94
CA GLY A 90 -6.17 18.55 -22.90
C GLY A 90 -7.00 18.53 -21.62
N SER A 91 -8.28 18.87 -21.74
CA SER A 91 -9.29 18.53 -20.74
C SER A 91 -9.27 17.00 -20.63
N MET A 92 -8.50 16.46 -19.68
CA MET A 92 -8.66 15.07 -19.26
C MET A 92 -10.13 14.90 -18.89
N GLY A 93 -10.82 14.01 -19.59
CA GLY A 93 -12.22 13.74 -19.32
C GLY A 93 -12.32 13.22 -17.90
N THR A 94 -13.12 13.86 -17.05
CA THR A 94 -13.56 13.24 -15.81
C THR A 94 -14.18 11.89 -16.18
N MET A 95 -13.64 10.78 -15.68
CA MET A 95 -14.22 9.47 -15.92
C MET A 95 -15.67 9.50 -15.43
N SER A 96 -16.60 9.27 -16.35
CA SER A 96 -18.00 9.08 -16.01
C SER A 96 -18.13 7.67 -15.46
N ILE A 97 -17.99 7.51 -14.14
CA ILE A 97 -18.21 6.22 -13.45
C ILE A 97 -19.55 5.67 -13.93
N THR A 98 -19.52 4.60 -14.71
CA THR A 98 -20.73 4.10 -15.34
C THR A 98 -21.39 3.13 -14.37
N ARG A 99 -22.16 3.67 -13.43
CA ARG A 99 -22.84 2.96 -12.33
C ARG A 99 -23.34 1.57 -12.76
N CYS A 100 -22.84 0.54 -12.08
CA CYS A 100 -23.30 -0.85 -11.90
C CYS A 100 -24.09 -1.51 -13.04
N ALA A 101 -23.69 -2.73 -13.42
CA ALA A 101 -24.55 -3.61 -14.19
C ALA A 101 -25.70 -4.16 -13.33
N ASP A 102 -26.83 -4.49 -13.97
CA ASP A 102 -27.90 -5.27 -13.34
C ASP A 102 -27.37 -6.66 -12.97
N ILE A 103 -27.70 -7.15 -11.77
CA ILE A 103 -27.19 -8.43 -11.25
C ILE A 103 -28.20 -9.53 -11.53
N GLU A 104 -27.85 -10.46 -12.44
CA GLU A 104 -28.58 -11.71 -12.67
C GLU A 104 -27.91 -12.91 -11.97
N ILE A 105 -27.27 -12.68 -10.82
CA ILE A 105 -26.52 -13.73 -10.09
C ILE A 105 -27.26 -14.11 -8.80
N ASP A 106 -27.67 -15.38 -8.70
CA ASP A 106 -28.31 -15.99 -7.52
C ASP A 106 -27.26 -16.40 -6.48
N LEU A 107 -26.59 -15.41 -5.88
CA LEU A 107 -25.64 -15.63 -4.79
C LEU A 107 -26.14 -14.96 -3.51
N ALA A 108 -26.01 -15.70 -2.41
CA ALA A 108 -26.48 -15.30 -1.09
C ALA A 108 -25.94 -13.90 -0.74
N PHE A 109 -26.85 -12.92 -0.68
CA PHE A 109 -26.57 -11.60 -0.13
C PHE A 109 -26.72 -11.68 1.38
N ILE A 110 -25.60 -11.59 2.09
CA ILE A 110 -25.63 -11.63 3.55
C ILE A 110 -26.07 -10.25 4.03
N GLN A 111 -27.22 -10.25 4.71
CA GLN A 111 -27.78 -9.03 5.25
C GLN A 111 -26.91 -8.50 6.38
N GLY A 112 -26.56 -7.23 6.26
CA GLY A 112 -25.84 -6.47 7.27
C GLY A 112 -26.68 -6.30 8.53
N PRO A 113 -26.05 -5.91 9.65
CA PRO A 113 -26.78 -5.65 10.88
C PRO A 113 -27.77 -4.47 10.73
N GLU A 114 -28.77 -4.41 11.60
CA GLU A 114 -29.76 -3.34 11.62
C GLU A 114 -29.08 -1.95 11.65
N GLY A 115 -29.54 -1.03 10.80
CA GLY A 115 -28.97 0.31 10.67
C GLY A 115 -27.74 0.41 9.77
N SER A 116 -27.25 -0.71 9.22
CA SER A 116 -26.25 -0.68 8.14
C SER A 116 -26.87 -0.25 6.80
N LYS A 117 -26.04 0.39 5.97
CA LYS A 117 -26.33 0.62 4.56
C LYS A 117 -25.57 -0.41 3.74
N GLN A 118 -26.25 -1.06 2.80
CA GLN A 118 -25.60 -1.98 1.88
C GLN A 118 -25.99 -1.68 0.44
N ASP A 119 -25.00 -1.71 -0.44
CA ASP A 119 -25.18 -1.61 -1.89
C ASP A 119 -24.42 -2.78 -2.55
N ARG A 120 -25.04 -3.38 -3.56
CA ARG A 120 -24.41 -4.43 -4.37
C ARG A 120 -24.26 -3.94 -5.82
N CYS A 121 -23.10 -4.19 -6.40
CA CYS A 121 -22.77 -3.76 -7.75
C CYS A 121 -22.09 -4.90 -8.51
N ALA A 122 -22.42 -5.10 -9.79
CA ALA A 122 -21.62 -5.93 -10.68
C ALA A 122 -20.75 -5.06 -11.58
N SER A 123 -19.49 -5.48 -11.76
CA SER A 123 -18.59 -4.87 -12.74
C SER A 123 -19.14 -5.07 -14.15
N ARG A 124 -18.95 -4.07 -15.02
CA ARG A 124 -19.29 -4.17 -16.45
C ARG A 124 -18.16 -4.75 -17.29
N LEU A 125 -16.97 -4.83 -16.71
CA LEU A 125 -15.71 -5.16 -17.39
C LEU A 125 -15.20 -6.56 -17.03
N SER A 126 -15.84 -7.23 -16.06
CA SER A 126 -15.37 -8.48 -15.49
C SER A 126 -16.46 -9.24 -14.74
N ASP A 127 -16.24 -10.54 -14.52
CA ASP A 127 -17.01 -11.39 -13.60
C ASP A 127 -16.75 -11.04 -12.11
N LEU A 128 -17.00 -9.79 -11.73
CA LEU A 128 -16.77 -9.26 -10.38
C LEU A 128 -18.05 -8.68 -9.78
N VAL A 129 -18.33 -9.09 -8.54
CA VAL A 129 -19.41 -8.55 -7.72
C VAL A 129 -18.83 -7.83 -6.51
N PHE A 130 -19.27 -6.59 -6.30
CA PHE A 130 -18.97 -5.79 -5.13
C PHE A 130 -20.14 -5.81 -4.15
N ASP A 131 -19.83 -6.09 -2.88
CA ASP A 131 -20.75 -6.03 -1.76
C ASP A 131 -20.28 -4.95 -0.77
N PHE A 132 -20.81 -3.74 -0.91
CA PHE A 132 -20.50 -2.63 -0.01
C PHE A 132 -21.38 -2.68 1.23
N THR A 133 -20.78 -2.60 2.41
CA THR A 133 -21.48 -2.49 3.69
C THR A 133 -20.87 -1.36 4.51
N SER A 134 -21.68 -0.32 4.74
CA SER A 134 -21.39 0.75 5.68
C SER A 134 -22.15 0.50 6.98
N TYR A 135 -21.42 0.33 8.08
CA TYR A 135 -22.02 0.04 9.37
C TYR A 135 -22.49 1.32 10.08
N GLN A 136 -23.42 1.17 11.02
CA GLN A 136 -23.93 2.28 11.80
C GLN A 136 -22.78 3.07 12.46
N GLY A 137 -22.79 4.39 12.30
CA GLY A 137 -21.75 5.29 12.81
C GLY A 137 -20.81 5.83 11.72
N THR A 138 -20.75 5.20 10.55
CA THR A 138 -19.95 5.69 9.43
C THR A 138 -20.60 6.91 8.75
N PRO A 139 -19.87 8.02 8.55
CA PRO A 139 -20.37 9.16 7.79
C PRO A 139 -20.70 8.83 6.32
N ASP A 140 -21.84 9.33 5.82
CA ASP A 140 -22.28 9.11 4.44
C ASP A 140 -21.27 9.62 3.39
N SER A 141 -20.52 10.67 3.70
CA SER A 141 -19.49 11.21 2.80
C SER A 141 -18.31 10.25 2.63
N ILE A 142 -17.86 9.61 3.72
CA ILE A 142 -16.77 8.62 3.65
C ILE A 142 -17.24 7.40 2.86
N TYR A 143 -18.48 6.96 3.09
CA TYR A 143 -19.06 5.90 2.29
C TYR A 143 -19.04 6.21 0.79
N ALA A 144 -19.49 7.42 0.41
CA ALA A 144 -19.51 7.84 -0.99
C ALA A 144 -18.10 7.88 -1.60
N ASP A 145 -17.13 8.44 -0.89
CA ASP A 145 -15.73 8.51 -1.37
C ASP A 145 -15.14 7.11 -1.58
N VAL A 146 -15.28 6.20 -0.61
CA VAL A 146 -14.75 4.83 -0.72
C VAL A 146 -15.47 4.05 -1.83
N TYR A 147 -16.78 4.21 -1.94
CA TYR A 147 -17.58 3.58 -2.98
C TYR A 147 -17.13 4.02 -4.38
N ASP A 148 -17.05 5.32 -4.62
CA ASP A 148 -16.67 5.85 -5.93
C ASP A 148 -15.19 5.57 -6.25
N ALA A 149 -14.30 5.60 -5.25
CA ALA A 149 -12.88 5.28 -5.43
C ALA A 149 -12.65 3.82 -5.85
N ILE A 150 -13.29 2.87 -5.17
CA ILE A 150 -13.14 1.44 -5.50
C ILE A 150 -13.70 1.15 -6.89
N LEU A 151 -14.87 1.70 -7.23
CA LEU A 151 -15.43 1.51 -8.56
C LEU A 151 -14.57 2.16 -9.65
N GLY A 152 -14.12 3.40 -9.43
CA GLY A 152 -13.23 4.10 -10.36
C GLY A 152 -11.91 3.37 -10.57
N ALA A 153 -11.29 2.88 -9.49
CA ALA A 153 -10.08 2.09 -9.56
C ALA A 153 -10.29 0.76 -10.30
N SER A 154 -11.48 0.14 -10.17
CA SER A 154 -11.84 -1.07 -10.92
C SER A 154 -12.10 -0.83 -12.41
N GLU A 155 -12.52 0.37 -12.80
CA GLU A 155 -12.63 0.77 -14.21
C GLU A 155 -11.24 1.06 -14.79
N ALA A 156 -10.35 1.69 -14.02
CA ALA A 156 -8.96 1.95 -14.40
C ALA A 156 -8.15 0.65 -14.53
N PHE A 157 -8.24 -0.23 -13.53
CA PHE A 157 -7.53 -1.51 -13.46
C PHE A 157 -8.53 -2.68 -13.38
N PRO A 158 -9.21 -3.01 -14.50
CA PRO A 158 -10.16 -4.10 -14.52
C PRO A 158 -9.43 -5.44 -14.42
N ILE A 159 -10.00 -6.36 -13.64
CA ILE A 159 -9.55 -7.74 -13.60
C ILE A 159 -10.13 -8.45 -14.83
N PRO A 160 -9.34 -8.93 -15.79
CA PRO A 160 -9.88 -9.48 -17.02
C PRO A 160 -10.64 -10.79 -16.78
N ASP A 161 -11.63 -11.07 -17.63
CA ASP A 161 -12.34 -12.36 -17.64
C ASP A 161 -11.35 -13.52 -17.73
N GLY A 162 -11.51 -14.51 -16.86
CA GLY A 162 -10.61 -15.66 -16.77
C GLY A 162 -9.32 -15.44 -15.96
N ALA A 163 -9.09 -14.25 -15.39
CA ALA A 163 -8.03 -14.05 -14.39
C ALA A 163 -8.19 -14.99 -13.19
N THR A 164 -9.43 -15.31 -12.84
CA THR A 164 -9.78 -16.40 -11.93
C THR A 164 -10.76 -17.36 -12.61
N SER A 165 -10.88 -18.58 -12.08
CA SER A 165 -11.79 -19.60 -12.64
C SER A 165 -13.26 -19.42 -12.24
N GLN A 166 -13.58 -18.39 -11.45
CA GLN A 166 -14.90 -18.18 -10.84
C GLN A 166 -15.24 -16.69 -10.79
N THR A 167 -16.49 -16.37 -10.47
CA THR A 167 -16.88 -14.99 -10.16
C THR A 167 -16.11 -14.51 -8.94
N ILE A 168 -15.51 -13.33 -9.04
CA ILE A 168 -14.83 -12.69 -7.92
C ILE A 168 -15.87 -11.98 -7.07
N HIS A 169 -15.78 -12.14 -5.75
CA HIS A 169 -16.58 -11.34 -4.81
C HIS A 169 -15.67 -10.48 -3.97
N LEU A 170 -15.96 -9.19 -3.94
CA LEU A 170 -15.28 -8.22 -3.11
C LEU A 170 -16.26 -7.66 -2.07
N TYR A 171 -16.03 -8.00 -0.81
CA TYR A 171 -16.73 -7.38 0.32
C TYR A 171 -16.00 -6.12 0.73
N VAL A 172 -16.69 -4.98 0.78
CA VAL A 172 -16.11 -3.72 1.28
C VAL A 172 -16.83 -3.35 2.57
N SER A 173 -16.13 -3.50 3.70
CA SER A 173 -16.65 -3.28 5.05
C SER A 173 -16.13 -1.96 5.61
N ILE A 174 -17.01 -0.97 5.79
CA ILE A 174 -16.67 0.37 6.27
C ILE A 174 -17.35 0.62 7.61
N TRP A 175 -16.58 0.82 8.68
CA TRP A 175 -17.11 1.04 10.03
C TRP A 175 -16.41 2.19 10.75
N HIS A 176 -17.04 2.71 11.80
CA HIS A 176 -16.43 3.69 12.69
C HIS A 176 -15.84 3.00 13.92
N ARG A 177 -14.55 3.24 14.21
CA ARG A 177 -13.81 2.55 15.28
C ARG A 177 -14.38 2.77 16.68
N GLU A 178 -15.03 3.91 16.91
CA GLU A 178 -15.51 4.27 18.25
C GLU A 178 -17.02 4.11 18.43
N THR A 179 -17.78 4.21 17.33
CA THR A 179 -19.25 4.35 17.39
C THR A 179 -19.96 3.14 16.81
N THR A 180 -19.30 2.35 15.96
CA THR A 180 -19.86 1.11 15.44
C THR A 180 -19.79 -0.01 16.48
N ASN A 181 -20.85 -0.82 16.56
CA ASN A 181 -20.84 -2.06 17.31
C ASN A 181 -19.93 -3.11 16.63
N HIS A 182 -18.68 -3.23 17.10
CA HIS A 182 -17.69 -4.17 16.56
C HIS A 182 -18.16 -5.63 16.54
N LEU A 183 -18.94 -6.08 17.53
CA LEU A 183 -19.45 -7.44 17.53
C LEU A 183 -20.44 -7.68 16.37
N ALA A 184 -21.22 -6.67 16.01
CA ALA A 184 -22.14 -6.76 14.87
C ALA A 184 -21.38 -6.83 13.55
N VAL A 185 -20.32 -6.03 13.39
CA VAL A 185 -19.41 -6.08 12.23
C VAL A 185 -18.79 -7.48 12.12
N VAL A 186 -18.16 -7.96 13.19
CA VAL A 186 -17.47 -9.25 13.21
C VAL A 186 -18.42 -10.40 12.88
N LYS A 187 -19.63 -10.42 13.44
CA LYS A 187 -20.63 -11.46 13.12
C LYS A 187 -21.04 -11.44 11.66
N HIS A 188 -21.21 -10.25 11.08
CA HIS A 188 -21.52 -10.11 9.66
C HIS A 188 -20.36 -10.61 8.80
N ARG A 189 -19.12 -10.18 9.11
CA ARG A 189 -17.89 -10.61 8.43
C ARG A 189 -17.68 -12.12 8.47
N CYS A 190 -17.88 -12.73 9.63
CA CYS A 190 -17.82 -14.19 9.79
C CYS A 190 -18.97 -14.94 9.10
N GLY A 191 -20.00 -14.25 8.61
CA GLY A 191 -21.13 -14.85 7.91
C GLY A 191 -20.80 -15.24 6.47
N TYR A 192 -19.95 -14.47 5.77
CA TYR A 192 -19.56 -14.76 4.37
C TYR A 192 -18.24 -15.53 4.25
N ILE A 193 -17.51 -15.68 5.35
CA ILE A 193 -16.39 -16.60 5.44
C ILE A 193 -17.00 -17.93 5.91
N ASP A 194 -17.13 -18.92 5.00
CA ASP A 194 -17.68 -20.27 5.29
C ASP A 194 -16.81 -21.03 6.32
N SER A 195 -16.82 -20.55 7.56
CA SER A 195 -16.05 -21.06 8.67
C SER A 195 -16.95 -21.97 9.49
N SER A 196 -16.67 -23.27 9.42
CA SER A 196 -17.26 -24.29 10.28
C SER A 196 -17.05 -24.04 11.79
N SER A 197 -16.27 -23.01 12.16
CA SER A 197 -16.07 -22.49 13.51
C SER A 197 -16.33 -20.98 13.61
N SER A 198 -17.58 -20.53 13.43
CA SER A 198 -17.97 -19.11 13.60
C SER A 198 -17.41 -18.49 14.91
N GLY A 199 -17.39 -19.25 16.01
CA GLY A 199 -16.82 -18.77 17.28
C GLY A 199 -15.30 -18.60 17.30
N GLU A 200 -14.56 -19.18 16.37
CA GLU A 200 -13.12 -18.95 16.17
C GLU A 200 -12.88 -17.71 15.31
N CYS A 201 -13.62 -17.56 14.21
CA CYS A 201 -13.61 -16.33 13.41
C CYS A 201 -13.91 -15.10 14.27
N GLU A 202 -14.97 -15.17 15.10
CA GLU A 202 -15.34 -14.05 15.98
C GLU A 202 -14.20 -13.69 16.94
N ARG A 203 -13.54 -14.67 17.56
CA ARG A 203 -12.43 -14.42 18.48
C ARG A 203 -11.23 -13.79 17.78
N ASN A 204 -10.92 -14.24 16.57
CA ASN A 204 -9.76 -13.76 15.83
C ASN A 204 -9.97 -12.32 15.32
N LEU A 205 -11.19 -11.95 14.96
CA LEU A 205 -11.49 -10.62 14.44
C LEU A 205 -11.83 -9.60 15.52
N LEU A 206 -12.47 -9.99 16.63
CA LEU A 206 -13.01 -9.02 17.58
C LEU A 206 -11.94 -8.19 18.31
N THR A 207 -10.84 -8.81 18.71
CA THR A 207 -9.74 -8.11 19.40
C THR A 207 -9.07 -7.04 18.51
N PRO A 208 -8.68 -7.32 17.26
CA PRO A 208 -8.03 -6.31 16.43
C PRO A 208 -8.96 -5.18 15.96
N MET A 209 -10.30 -5.31 15.98
CA MET A 209 -11.23 -4.29 15.45
C MET A 209 -10.95 -2.86 15.93
N ALA A 210 -10.53 -2.68 17.20
CA ALA A 210 -10.28 -1.36 17.77
C ALA A 210 -8.99 -0.70 17.26
N THR A 211 -8.03 -1.50 16.80
CA THR A 211 -6.70 -1.05 16.35
C THR A 211 -6.46 -1.32 14.87
N GLN A 212 -7.37 -2.03 14.21
CA GLN A 212 -7.26 -2.42 12.80
C GLN A 212 -7.18 -1.16 11.92
N GLY A 213 -6.25 -1.15 10.96
CA GLY A 213 -6.11 -0.14 9.91
C GLY A 213 -7.01 -0.43 8.70
N GLN A 214 -6.88 0.39 7.65
CA GLN A 214 -7.35 0.01 6.32
C GLN A 214 -6.58 -1.24 5.85
N GLY A 215 -7.19 -2.04 4.99
CA GLY A 215 -6.50 -3.23 4.48
C GLY A 215 -7.37 -4.11 3.60
N MET A 216 -6.71 -4.98 2.85
CA MET A 216 -7.33 -5.99 1.99
C MET A 216 -6.90 -7.40 2.43
N GLY A 217 -7.85 -8.35 2.40
CA GLY A 217 -7.60 -9.76 2.66
C GLY A 217 -8.22 -10.69 1.61
N VAL A 218 -7.49 -11.77 1.30
CA VAL A 218 -8.05 -12.90 0.54
C VAL A 218 -8.75 -13.84 1.51
N LEU A 219 -10.06 -14.00 1.36
CA LEU A 219 -10.89 -14.86 2.22
C LEU A 219 -10.94 -16.31 1.72
N SER A 220 -10.95 -16.51 0.40
CA SER A 220 -10.99 -17.83 -0.22
C SER A 220 -10.41 -17.79 -1.63
N ARG A 221 -9.49 -18.71 -1.95
CA ARG A 221 -9.04 -18.92 -3.35
C ARG A 221 -10.10 -19.64 -4.16
N ASP A 222 -10.67 -20.69 -3.56
CA ASP A 222 -11.62 -21.61 -4.19
C ASP A 222 -12.91 -20.92 -4.61
N SER A 223 -13.15 -19.70 -4.15
CA SER A 223 -14.31 -18.89 -4.54
C SER A 223 -13.94 -17.46 -4.90
N ALA A 224 -12.63 -17.18 -5.09
CA ALA A 224 -12.08 -15.85 -5.37
C ALA A 224 -12.74 -14.73 -4.52
N LEU A 225 -12.77 -14.95 -3.20
CA LEU A 225 -13.38 -14.02 -2.24
C LEU A 225 -12.32 -13.10 -1.65
N PHE A 226 -12.59 -11.80 -1.69
CA PHE A 226 -11.78 -10.74 -1.14
C PHE A 226 -12.58 -9.90 -0.15
N GLU A 227 -11.87 -9.26 0.77
CA GLU A 227 -12.44 -8.26 1.66
C GLU A 227 -11.53 -7.05 1.75
N ILE A 228 -12.10 -5.86 1.60
CA ILE A 228 -11.48 -4.60 1.99
C ILE A 228 -12.15 -4.13 3.28
N VAL A 229 -11.34 -3.76 4.25
CA VAL A 229 -11.76 -3.18 5.52
C VAL A 229 -11.40 -1.71 5.60
N TRP A 230 -12.30 -0.90 6.15
CA TRP A 230 -12.12 0.54 6.25
C TRP A 230 -12.63 1.10 7.58
N PRO A 231 -11.78 1.13 8.61
CA PRO A 231 -12.11 1.70 9.91
C PRO A 231 -11.89 3.22 9.92
N THR A 232 -12.91 3.99 10.30
CA THR A 232 -12.87 5.47 10.39
C THR A 232 -12.81 5.95 11.84
N LEU A 233 -12.33 7.19 12.08
CA LEU A 233 -12.33 7.88 13.37
C LEU A 233 -13.07 9.22 13.26
N ASP A 234 -13.57 9.74 14.39
CA ASP A 234 -14.25 11.05 14.47
C ASP A 234 -13.24 12.21 14.35
N ASP A 235 -11.96 11.95 14.60
CA ASP A 235 -10.90 12.95 14.49
C ASP A 235 -10.51 13.21 13.04
N HIS A 236 -10.79 14.43 12.60
CA HIS A 236 -10.28 15.04 11.37
C HIS A 236 -8.74 15.06 11.28
N GLU A 237 -8.02 14.82 12.39
CA GLU A 237 -6.54 14.82 12.41
C GLU A 237 -5.92 13.58 11.73
N PHE A 238 -6.68 12.49 11.58
CA PHE A 238 -6.22 11.25 10.92
C PHE A 238 -7.01 10.90 9.65
N ALA A 239 -8.01 11.72 9.27
CA ALA A 239 -8.66 11.53 7.99
C ALA A 239 -7.62 11.78 6.90
N PRO A 240 -7.34 10.81 6.03
CA PRO A 240 -6.40 11.04 4.94
C PRO A 240 -6.88 12.25 4.15
N THR A 241 -5.95 13.10 3.71
CA THR A 241 -6.22 14.24 2.82
C THR A 241 -7.07 13.85 1.61
N SER A 242 -7.07 12.55 1.27
CA SER A 242 -7.95 11.91 0.31
C SER A 242 -8.35 10.51 0.77
N HIS A 243 -9.65 10.24 0.99
CA HIS A 243 -10.14 8.85 1.14
C HIS A 243 -9.98 8.04 -0.16
N TRP A 244 -9.81 8.71 -1.30
CA TRP A 244 -9.71 8.09 -2.61
C TRP A 244 -8.40 7.35 -2.81
N ILE A 245 -7.29 7.89 -2.29
CA ILE A 245 -5.97 7.24 -2.41
C ILE A 245 -5.98 5.89 -1.69
N PRO A 246 -6.24 5.80 -0.37
CA PRO A 246 -6.13 4.49 0.29
C PRO A 246 -7.20 3.51 -0.22
N ALA A 247 -8.38 3.97 -0.68
CA ALA A 247 -9.41 3.08 -1.22
C ALA A 247 -9.00 2.48 -2.57
N SER A 248 -8.37 3.31 -3.41
CA SER A 248 -7.78 2.84 -4.66
C SER A 248 -6.58 1.93 -4.41
N HIS A 249 -5.77 2.20 -3.38
CA HIS A 249 -4.64 1.37 -2.98
C HIS A 249 -5.10 -0.05 -2.62
N GLU A 250 -6.12 -0.18 -1.77
CA GLU A 250 -6.66 -1.49 -1.40
C GLU A 250 -7.26 -2.23 -2.61
N TRP A 251 -7.87 -1.51 -3.55
CA TRP A 251 -8.31 -2.11 -4.81
C TRP A 251 -7.14 -2.65 -5.64
N ILE A 252 -6.02 -1.93 -5.74
CA ILE A 252 -4.83 -2.41 -6.47
C ILE A 252 -4.32 -3.72 -5.86
N HIS A 253 -4.41 -3.92 -4.55
CA HIS A 253 -4.10 -5.21 -3.96
C HIS A 253 -5.06 -6.32 -4.38
N VAL A 254 -6.38 -6.05 -4.49
CA VAL A 254 -7.33 -7.02 -5.06
C VAL A 254 -6.92 -7.37 -6.49
N TYR A 255 -6.60 -6.36 -7.31
CA TYR A 255 -6.12 -6.54 -8.68
C TYR A 255 -4.85 -7.40 -8.74
N GLN A 256 -3.82 -7.08 -7.94
CA GLN A 256 -2.55 -7.83 -7.88
C GLN A 256 -2.80 -9.29 -7.47
N ASN A 257 -3.61 -9.53 -6.43
CA ASN A 257 -3.87 -10.88 -5.96
C ASN A 257 -4.68 -11.71 -6.96
N ALA A 258 -5.68 -11.12 -7.61
CA ALA A 258 -6.52 -11.82 -8.58
C ALA A 258 -5.70 -12.47 -9.70
N HIS A 259 -4.57 -11.86 -10.10
CA HIS A 259 -3.68 -12.40 -11.13
C HIS A 259 -2.82 -13.59 -10.68
N VAL A 260 -2.68 -13.82 -9.36
CA VAL A 260 -1.89 -14.95 -8.81
C VAL A 260 -2.73 -16.01 -8.09
N LEU A 261 -4.04 -15.77 -7.88
CA LEU A 261 -4.93 -16.67 -7.15
C LEU A 261 -5.04 -18.09 -7.75
N ASN A 262 -4.76 -18.28 -9.04
CA ASN A 262 -4.88 -19.56 -9.74
C ASN A 262 -3.68 -20.53 -9.57
N HIS A 263 -2.66 -20.21 -8.76
CA HIS A 263 -1.60 -21.19 -8.46
C HIS A 263 -2.09 -22.35 -7.58
N GLU A 264 -1.74 -23.60 -7.90
CA GLU A 264 -2.04 -24.74 -7.02
C GLU A 264 -1.33 -24.57 -5.66
N GLY A 265 -2.06 -24.49 -4.55
CA GLY A 265 -1.47 -24.34 -3.21
C GLY A 265 -2.38 -23.67 -2.17
N PRO A 266 -1.92 -23.54 -0.91
CA PRO A 266 -2.64 -22.80 0.15
C PRO A 266 -2.85 -21.33 -0.25
N ILE A 267 -3.80 -20.59 0.36
CA ILE A 267 -3.95 -19.13 0.14
C ILE A 267 -2.58 -18.46 0.12
N PRO A 268 -2.21 -17.71 -0.95
CA PRO A 268 -0.89 -17.14 -1.05
C PRO A 268 -0.60 -16.30 0.18
N SER A 269 0.35 -16.76 0.99
CA SER A 269 0.79 -15.98 2.14
C SER A 269 1.44 -14.70 1.63
N PHE A 270 1.37 -13.61 2.40
CA PHE A 270 2.21 -12.44 2.17
C PHE A 270 3.70 -12.81 2.05
N ASN A 271 4.13 -13.95 2.61
CA ASN A 271 5.49 -14.46 2.53
C ASN A 271 5.88 -15.08 1.18
N GLU A 272 4.95 -15.18 0.22
CA GLU A 272 5.23 -15.74 -1.12
C GLU A 272 5.81 -14.69 -2.06
N ILE A 273 6.98 -14.14 -1.70
CA ILE A 273 7.75 -13.17 -2.50
C ILE A 273 7.96 -13.70 -3.93
N ASP A 274 8.21 -15.01 -4.08
CA ASP A 274 8.40 -15.65 -5.39
C ASP A 274 7.21 -15.50 -6.35
N LEU A 275 6.00 -15.26 -5.83
CA LEU A 275 4.79 -15.07 -6.64
C LEU A 275 4.45 -13.61 -6.89
N LYS A 276 4.67 -12.72 -5.91
CA LYS A 276 4.17 -11.33 -5.93
C LYS A 276 5.25 -10.27 -6.08
N GLY A 277 6.51 -10.66 -5.88
CA GLY A 277 7.63 -9.74 -5.74
C GLY A 277 7.82 -9.24 -4.30
N PRO A 278 8.87 -8.45 -4.07
CA PRO A 278 9.20 -7.90 -2.76
C PRO A 278 8.16 -6.86 -2.30
N VAL A 279 8.03 -6.68 -0.98
CA VAL A 279 7.03 -5.79 -0.37
C VAL A 279 7.13 -4.36 -0.90
N TRP A 280 8.33 -3.79 -1.03
CA TRP A 280 8.49 -2.43 -1.58
C TRP A 280 7.86 -2.26 -2.97
N LEU A 281 7.87 -3.31 -3.81
CA LEU A 281 7.30 -3.28 -5.16
C LEU A 281 5.78 -3.46 -5.09
N TYR A 282 5.33 -4.39 -4.25
CA TYR A 282 3.92 -4.72 -4.08
C TYR A 282 3.13 -3.53 -3.52
N GLU A 283 3.58 -2.99 -2.38
CA GLU A 283 3.00 -1.81 -1.72
C GLU A 283 3.27 -0.52 -2.50
N GLY A 284 4.50 -0.33 -3.00
CA GLY A 284 4.85 0.85 -3.78
C GLY A 284 4.05 0.98 -5.07
N THR A 285 3.68 -0.14 -5.70
CA THR A 285 2.81 -0.14 -6.89
C THR A 285 1.38 0.23 -6.52
N ALA A 286 0.88 -0.26 -5.38
CA ALA A 286 -0.44 0.10 -4.88
C ALA A 286 -0.52 1.61 -4.59
N ASP A 287 0.45 2.18 -3.87
CA ASP A 287 0.55 3.62 -3.61
C ASP A 287 0.60 4.45 -4.89
N TYR A 288 1.53 4.11 -5.79
CA TYR A 288 1.77 4.87 -7.00
C TYR A 288 0.53 4.90 -7.90
N LEU A 289 -0.07 3.75 -8.17
CA LEU A 289 -1.26 3.64 -9.01
C LEU A 289 -2.48 4.26 -8.35
N ALA A 290 -2.64 4.12 -7.03
CA ALA A 290 -3.72 4.74 -6.29
C ALA A 290 -3.69 6.27 -6.35
N ALA A 291 -2.52 6.87 -6.17
CA ALA A 291 -2.37 8.32 -6.31
C ALA A 291 -2.72 8.76 -7.74
N LEU A 292 -2.29 8.02 -8.76
CA LEU A 292 -2.58 8.33 -10.16
C LEU A 292 -4.08 8.22 -10.48
N ILE A 293 -4.75 7.17 -10.00
CA ILE A 293 -6.21 6.98 -10.12
C ILE A 293 -6.95 8.12 -9.41
N SER A 294 -6.51 8.49 -8.20
CA SER A 294 -7.14 9.56 -7.43
C SER A 294 -7.09 10.92 -8.15
N ASP A 295 -6.07 11.16 -8.98
CA ASP A 295 -5.91 12.41 -9.76
C ASP A 295 -7.05 12.62 -10.76
N GLN A 296 -7.70 11.53 -11.19
CA GLN A 296 -8.86 11.60 -12.09
C GLN A 296 -10.12 12.15 -11.40
N PHE A 297 -10.16 12.06 -10.06
CA PHE A 297 -11.26 12.54 -9.23
C PHE A 297 -10.93 13.86 -8.53
N ILE A 298 -9.65 14.07 -8.20
CA ILE A 298 -9.11 15.27 -7.59
C ILE A 298 -7.90 15.74 -8.42
N PRO A 299 -8.12 16.55 -9.48
CA PRO A 299 -7.04 16.95 -10.39
C PRO A 299 -5.89 17.70 -9.70
N GLY A 300 -4.66 17.28 -9.97
CA GLY A 300 -3.42 17.89 -9.44
C GLY A 300 -2.91 17.23 -8.15
N ASN A 301 -3.61 16.22 -7.65
CA ASN A 301 -3.24 15.46 -6.47
C ASN A 301 -1.99 14.60 -6.72
N PHE A 302 -1.91 13.89 -7.85
CA PHE A 302 -0.82 12.93 -8.09
C PHE A 302 0.57 13.58 -8.14
N ALA A 303 0.71 14.70 -8.87
CA ALA A 303 2.00 15.38 -8.96
C ALA A 303 2.44 15.96 -7.60
N SER A 304 1.49 16.47 -6.81
CA SER A 304 1.74 16.99 -5.46
C SER A 304 2.16 15.88 -4.50
N GLU A 305 1.44 14.75 -4.51
CA GLU A 305 1.77 13.58 -3.69
C GLU A 305 3.16 13.04 -4.03
N LEU A 306 3.44 12.83 -5.31
CA LEU A 306 4.74 12.31 -5.75
C LEU A 306 5.89 13.27 -5.43
N GLU A 307 5.70 14.58 -5.56
CA GLU A 307 6.68 15.57 -5.11
C GLU A 307 6.92 15.46 -3.60
N GLY A 308 5.85 15.35 -2.80
CA GLY A 308 5.94 15.13 -1.36
C GLY A 308 6.75 13.88 -1.01
N TRP A 309 6.42 12.74 -1.62
CA TRP A 309 7.11 11.48 -1.37
C TRP A 309 8.60 11.53 -1.73
N VAL A 310 8.96 12.17 -2.84
CA VAL A 310 10.37 12.34 -3.24
C VAL A 310 11.12 13.25 -2.25
N ARG A 311 10.48 14.31 -1.76
CA ARG A 311 11.08 15.21 -0.75
C ARG A 311 11.28 14.48 0.58
N ASP A 312 10.27 13.76 1.05
CA ASP A 312 10.32 13.00 2.30
C ASP A 312 11.38 11.89 2.23
N ALA A 313 11.43 11.14 1.11
CA ALA A 313 12.45 10.13 0.89
C ALA A 313 13.87 10.73 0.82
N HIS A 314 14.03 11.90 0.18
CA HIS A 314 15.31 12.60 0.14
C HIS A 314 15.76 13.05 1.52
N GLN A 315 14.84 13.60 2.33
CA GLN A 315 15.13 14.01 3.69
C GLN A 315 15.49 12.79 4.55
N ALA A 316 14.67 11.76 4.54
CA ALA A 316 14.89 10.55 5.34
C ALA A 316 16.22 9.87 5.00
N PHE A 317 16.55 9.74 3.71
CA PHE A 317 17.83 9.18 3.26
C PHE A 317 19.04 9.98 3.78
N ASN A 318 18.96 11.31 3.85
CA ASN A 318 20.05 12.15 4.35
C ASN A 318 20.14 12.19 5.89
N GLU A 319 19.04 11.90 6.58
CA GLU A 319 18.97 11.89 8.05
C GLU A 319 19.42 10.55 8.65
N HIS A 320 19.39 9.47 7.87
CA HIS A 320 19.75 8.12 8.32
C HIS A 320 21.04 7.63 7.65
N ASP A 321 21.90 6.98 8.42
CA ASP A 321 23.17 6.40 7.94
C ASP A 321 22.93 4.98 7.42
N VAL A 322 22.21 4.86 6.29
CA VAL A 322 21.88 3.59 5.63
C VAL A 322 22.52 3.55 4.24
N PRO A 323 23.26 2.48 3.87
CA PRO A 323 23.77 2.33 2.50
C PRO A 323 22.65 2.36 1.47
N ALA A 324 22.85 3.10 0.38
CA ALA A 324 21.79 3.30 -0.63
C ALA A 324 21.33 1.99 -1.29
N ASP A 325 22.24 1.03 -1.43
CA ASP A 325 22.00 -0.32 -1.97
C ASP A 325 21.23 -1.24 -1.01
N ASP A 326 21.23 -0.94 0.30
CA ASP A 326 20.52 -1.72 1.32
C ASP A 326 19.05 -1.29 1.51
N ILE A 327 18.66 -0.12 0.99
CA ILE A 327 17.35 0.46 1.30
C ILE A 327 16.19 -0.38 0.79
N LEU A 328 16.21 -0.84 -0.47
CA LEU A 328 15.14 -1.72 -0.96
C LEU A 328 15.20 -3.12 -0.34
N LEU A 329 16.39 -3.56 0.09
CA LEU A 329 16.58 -4.84 0.77
C LEU A 329 15.94 -4.85 2.17
N SER A 330 15.84 -3.67 2.80
CA SER A 330 15.19 -3.50 4.11
C SER A 330 13.67 -3.57 4.08
N CYS A 331 13.05 -3.78 2.91
CA CYS A 331 11.61 -3.99 2.78
C CYS A 331 11.27 -5.01 1.67
N GLU A 332 11.88 -6.20 1.74
CA GLU A 332 11.57 -7.28 0.79
C GLU A 332 10.45 -8.19 1.29
N SER A 333 10.37 -8.43 2.60
CA SER A 333 9.46 -9.38 3.21
C SER A 333 8.42 -8.74 4.13
N PRO A 334 7.28 -9.40 4.38
CA PRO A 334 6.28 -8.89 5.33
C PRO A 334 6.83 -8.75 6.75
N SER A 335 7.80 -9.58 7.14
CA SER A 335 8.49 -9.42 8.42
C SER A 335 9.27 -8.12 8.49
N ASP A 336 9.91 -7.70 7.39
CA ASP A 336 10.67 -6.44 7.37
C ASP A 336 9.73 -5.24 7.50
N GLN A 337 8.56 -5.30 6.85
CA GLN A 337 7.53 -4.28 7.02
C GLN A 337 7.05 -4.20 8.48
N VAL A 338 6.68 -5.33 9.08
CA VAL A 338 6.26 -5.38 10.50
C VAL A 338 7.35 -4.86 11.42
N GLU A 339 8.61 -5.22 11.18
CA GLU A 339 9.74 -4.74 11.95
C GLU A 339 9.91 -3.22 11.80
N SER A 340 9.82 -2.68 10.58
CA SER A 340 9.89 -1.25 10.31
C SER A 340 8.80 -0.45 11.05
N GLU A 341 7.57 -0.98 11.07
CA GLU A 341 6.44 -0.38 11.78
C GLU A 341 6.63 -0.42 13.30
N ILE A 342 7.17 -1.51 13.83
CA ILE A 342 7.43 -1.67 15.28
C ILE A 342 8.57 -0.75 15.75
N LEU A 343 9.62 -0.61 14.95
CA LEU A 343 10.81 0.16 15.30
C LEU A 343 10.62 1.67 15.10
N GLY A 344 9.58 2.07 14.35
CA GLY A 344 9.37 3.47 13.98
C GLY A 344 10.34 3.96 12.90
N ASP A 345 11.09 3.06 12.27
CA ASP A 345 11.93 3.32 11.09
C ASP A 345 11.06 3.30 9.82
N SER A 346 9.96 4.05 9.88
CA SER A 346 8.81 3.91 8.99
C SER A 346 9.01 4.47 7.59
N TRP A 347 10.23 4.79 7.17
CA TRP A 347 10.48 5.38 5.84
C TRP A 347 10.99 4.37 4.81
N GLN A 348 11.59 3.27 5.25
CA GLN A 348 12.21 2.28 4.37
C GLN A 348 11.19 1.55 3.50
N CYS A 349 10.05 1.12 4.05
CA CYS A 349 8.98 0.54 3.23
C CYS A 349 8.25 1.58 2.37
N PRO A 350 7.87 2.76 2.88
CA PRO A 350 7.27 3.81 2.05
C PRO A 350 8.15 4.37 0.95
N ILE A 351 9.46 4.11 0.94
CA ILE A 351 10.29 4.49 -0.21
C ILE A 351 9.96 3.68 -1.47
N GLY A 352 9.27 2.55 -1.33
CA GLY A 352 8.78 1.72 -2.43
C GLY A 352 7.96 2.52 -3.45
N ARG A 353 7.12 3.48 -3.03
CA ARG A 353 6.35 4.34 -3.94
C ARG A 353 7.23 5.27 -4.80
N VAL A 354 8.37 5.71 -4.25
CA VAL A 354 9.36 6.50 -4.99
C VAL A 354 10.16 5.60 -5.93
N ALA A 355 10.52 4.39 -5.49
CA ALA A 355 11.16 3.39 -6.33
C ALA A 355 10.29 3.01 -7.53
N VAL A 356 9.00 2.79 -7.33
CA VAL A 356 8.04 2.50 -8.40
C VAL A 356 7.87 3.68 -9.35
N ALA A 357 7.81 4.92 -8.85
CA ALA A 357 7.78 6.11 -9.70
C ALA A 357 9.05 6.22 -10.57
N TYR A 358 10.22 5.93 -9.99
CA TYR A 358 11.48 5.91 -10.72
C TYR A 358 11.55 4.75 -11.73
N LEU A 359 11.01 3.58 -11.38
CA LEU A 359 10.88 2.43 -12.29
C LEU A 359 10.01 2.78 -13.50
N GLN A 360 8.88 3.45 -13.28
CA GLN A 360 8.04 3.96 -14.37
C GLN A 360 8.82 4.94 -15.26
N HIS A 361 9.54 5.89 -14.67
CA HIS A 361 10.38 6.83 -15.41
C HIS A 361 11.41 6.10 -16.29
N LEU A 362 12.12 5.13 -15.71
CA LEU A 362 13.13 4.34 -16.39
C LEU A 362 12.55 3.51 -17.53
N SER A 363 11.35 2.94 -17.38
CA SER A 363 10.68 2.18 -18.44
C SER A 363 10.54 2.97 -19.74
N GLY A 364 10.53 4.31 -19.67
CA GLY A 364 10.30 5.21 -20.81
C GLY A 364 8.86 5.18 -21.30
N SER A 365 7.97 4.44 -20.63
CA SER A 365 6.55 4.38 -20.95
C SER A 365 5.84 5.65 -20.49
N THR A 366 4.97 6.16 -21.35
CA THR A 366 4.03 7.24 -21.00
C THR A 366 2.68 6.69 -20.53
N SER A 367 2.54 5.38 -20.33
CA SER A 367 1.34 4.72 -19.80
C SER A 367 1.66 3.71 -18.70
N VAL A 368 0.63 3.30 -17.95
CA VAL A 368 0.70 2.29 -16.88
C VAL A 368 0.73 0.84 -17.39
N GLU A 369 0.76 0.62 -18.71
CA GLU A 369 0.79 -0.72 -19.32
C GLU A 369 1.88 -1.66 -18.77
N PRO A 370 3.12 -1.21 -18.49
CA PRO A 370 4.13 -2.06 -17.86
C PRO A 370 3.66 -2.72 -16.56
N PHE A 371 2.89 -2.00 -15.73
CA PHE A 371 2.35 -2.53 -14.48
C PHE A 371 1.21 -3.53 -14.73
N ARG A 372 0.35 -3.29 -15.73
CA ARG A 372 -0.72 -4.23 -16.10
C ARG A 372 -0.13 -5.55 -16.58
N LEU A 373 0.82 -5.48 -17.51
CA LEU A 373 1.48 -6.65 -18.09
C LEU A 373 2.32 -7.39 -17.05
N PHE A 374 3.03 -6.67 -16.17
CA PHE A 374 3.74 -7.27 -15.04
C PHE A 374 2.81 -8.18 -14.22
N ASN A 375 1.65 -7.68 -13.80
CA ASN A 375 0.68 -8.45 -13.02
C ASN A 375 0.12 -9.65 -13.80
N GLN A 376 -0.21 -9.46 -15.08
CA GLN A 376 -0.73 -10.54 -15.94
C GLN A 376 0.27 -11.68 -16.14
N GLU A 377 1.56 -11.38 -16.15
CA GLU A 377 2.64 -12.35 -16.36
C GLU A 377 3.14 -13.03 -15.09
N LEU A 378 2.79 -12.52 -13.89
CA LEU A 378 3.25 -13.06 -12.60
C LEU A 378 3.02 -14.57 -12.51
N LYS A 379 1.84 -15.02 -12.90
CA LYS A 379 1.45 -16.43 -12.78
C LYS A 379 2.31 -17.35 -13.63
N ASP A 380 2.62 -16.93 -14.86
CA ASP A 380 3.24 -17.80 -15.85
C ASP A 380 4.78 -17.74 -15.79
N HIS A 381 5.33 -16.66 -15.21
CA HIS A 381 6.76 -16.36 -15.28
C HIS A 381 7.43 -16.10 -13.94
N GLY A 382 6.66 -15.84 -12.87
CA GLY A 382 7.19 -15.35 -11.60
C GLY A 382 7.67 -13.90 -11.70
N TRP A 383 7.83 -13.25 -10.55
CA TRP A 383 8.00 -11.80 -10.51
C TRP A 383 9.30 -11.32 -11.16
N LEU A 384 10.43 -12.02 -11.00
CA LEU A 384 11.72 -11.59 -11.57
C LEU A 384 11.69 -11.52 -13.10
N ILE A 385 11.13 -12.54 -13.75
CA ILE A 385 11.04 -12.61 -15.21
C ILE A 385 10.01 -11.60 -15.71
N ALA A 386 8.85 -11.50 -15.05
CA ALA A 386 7.83 -10.50 -15.37
C ALA A 386 8.39 -9.07 -15.22
N PHE A 387 9.18 -8.81 -14.17
CA PHE A 387 9.83 -7.52 -13.94
C PHE A 387 10.76 -7.16 -15.11
N GLU A 388 11.64 -8.08 -15.50
CA GLU A 388 12.60 -7.84 -16.58
C GLU A 388 11.91 -7.60 -17.93
N ARG A 389 10.86 -8.37 -18.24
CA ARG A 389 10.13 -8.23 -19.50
C ARG A 389 9.38 -6.92 -19.63
N ASN A 390 8.79 -6.45 -18.54
CA ASN A 390 7.86 -5.33 -18.59
C ASN A 390 8.52 -3.98 -18.28
N PHE A 391 9.58 -3.96 -17.47
CA PHE A 391 10.32 -2.74 -17.16
C PHE A 391 11.65 -2.60 -17.90
N GLY A 392 12.13 -3.66 -18.57
CA GLY A 392 13.34 -3.66 -19.38
C GLY A 392 14.63 -3.60 -18.58
N ARG A 393 14.59 -3.88 -17.27
CA ARG A 393 15.75 -4.04 -16.38
C ARG A 393 15.62 -5.32 -15.58
N SER A 394 16.74 -5.97 -15.31
CA SER A 394 16.78 -6.96 -14.23
C SER A 394 16.57 -6.28 -12.87
N TYR A 395 16.06 -7.01 -11.88
CA TYR A 395 15.90 -6.50 -10.52
C TYR A 395 17.22 -5.96 -9.93
N ALA A 396 18.32 -6.71 -10.08
CA ALA A 396 19.64 -6.31 -9.60
C ALA A 396 20.16 -5.03 -10.28
N GLN A 397 19.88 -4.85 -11.58
CA GLN A 397 20.21 -3.61 -12.28
C GLN A 397 19.40 -2.43 -11.71
N PHE A 398 18.09 -2.62 -11.52
CA PHE A 398 17.23 -1.58 -10.97
C PHE A 398 17.63 -1.16 -9.55
N GLN A 399 18.01 -2.11 -8.68
CA GLN A 399 18.50 -1.78 -7.34
C GLN A 399 19.69 -0.82 -7.36
N LEU A 400 20.67 -1.07 -8.25
CA LEU A 400 21.84 -0.20 -8.39
C LEU A 400 21.45 1.17 -8.95
N GLU A 401 20.62 1.21 -10.00
CA GLU A 401 20.13 2.47 -10.58
C GLU A 401 19.33 3.29 -9.55
N PHE A 402 18.55 2.63 -8.69
CA PHE A 402 17.81 3.30 -7.63
C PHE A 402 18.73 3.80 -6.50
N ALA A 403 19.75 3.03 -6.11
CA ALA A 403 20.74 3.49 -5.14
C ALA A 403 21.45 4.76 -5.65
N GLU A 404 21.86 4.79 -6.92
CA GLU A 404 22.42 5.99 -7.55
C GLU A 404 21.41 7.16 -7.54
N PHE A 405 20.13 6.89 -7.83
CA PHE A 405 19.07 7.89 -7.75
C PHE A 405 18.94 8.49 -6.34
N LEU A 406 19.03 7.68 -5.29
CA LEU A 406 18.95 8.15 -3.90
C LEU A 406 20.11 9.07 -3.52
N GLU A 407 21.29 8.94 -4.13
CA GLU A 407 22.42 9.83 -3.89
C GLU A 407 22.33 11.16 -4.67
N MET A 408 21.40 11.28 -5.63
CA MET A 408 21.26 12.50 -6.42
C MET A 408 20.72 13.69 -5.60
N GLN A 409 21.05 14.90 -6.08
CA GLN A 409 20.48 16.13 -5.55
C GLN A 409 18.96 16.18 -5.74
N LEU A 410 18.25 16.83 -4.82
CA LEU A 410 16.78 16.86 -4.80
C LEU A 410 16.19 17.44 -6.08
N ASP A 411 16.78 18.49 -6.64
CA ASP A 411 16.34 19.13 -7.89
C ASP A 411 16.38 18.15 -9.08
N ILE A 412 17.42 17.30 -9.13
CA ILE A 412 17.54 16.24 -10.13
C ILE A 412 16.46 15.18 -9.92
N LYS A 413 16.22 14.73 -8.68
CA LYS A 413 15.19 13.73 -8.35
C LYS A 413 13.79 14.21 -8.77
N LEU A 414 13.47 15.48 -8.51
CA LEU A 414 12.19 16.08 -8.85
C LEU A 414 11.98 16.26 -10.37
N ALA A 415 13.05 16.37 -11.16
CA ALA A 415 12.97 16.59 -12.60
C ALA A 415 12.41 15.38 -13.38
N PHE A 416 12.36 14.19 -12.77
CA PHE A 416 11.88 12.96 -13.40
C PHE A 416 10.40 12.65 -13.11
N ILE A 417 9.73 13.48 -12.30
CA ILE A 417 8.29 13.35 -11.98
C ILE A 417 7.48 13.64 -13.26
N GLY A 418 6.87 12.60 -13.81
CA GLY A 418 5.94 12.69 -14.94
C GLY A 418 4.60 12.04 -14.61
N GLN A 419 3.52 12.53 -15.21
CA GLN A 419 2.19 11.91 -15.11
C GLN A 419 1.99 10.94 -16.30
N PRO A 420 1.96 9.61 -16.07
CA PRO A 420 1.62 8.67 -17.14
C PRO A 420 0.10 8.64 -17.41
N SER A 421 -0.28 8.17 -18.60
CA SER A 421 -1.66 7.87 -18.97
C SER A 421 -2.14 6.57 -18.33
N ILE A 422 -3.40 6.58 -17.86
CA ILE A 422 -4.12 5.37 -17.42
C ILE A 422 -4.80 4.65 -18.58
N ASP A 423 -5.18 5.40 -19.63
CA ASP A 423 -5.92 4.94 -20.82
C ASP A 423 -5.18 3.92 -21.68
#